data_AF-A0AAD4HH73-F1
#
_entry.id   AF-A0AAD4HH73-F1
#
_cell.length_a   1.000
_cell.length_b   1.000
_cell.length_c   1.000
_cell.angle_alpha   90.00
_cell.angle_beta   90.00
_cell.angle_gamma   90.00
#
_symmetry.space_group_name_H-M   'P 1'
#
loop_
_entity.id
_entity.type
_entity.pdbx_description
1 polymer ?
#
loop_
_entity_poly.entity_id
_entity_poly.type
_entity_poly.pdbx_seq_one_letter_code
_entity_poly.pdbx_strand_id
1 'polypeptide(L)' 'SAIREKLHNCFGKRACLWQLKVADAFLQNDCDIICIAGTGMGKTLAFWSPL' A
#
# COMPACT_ATOMS: atom_id res chain seq x y z
N SER A 1 4.36 -11.43 -3.76
CA SER A 1 3.64 -10.76 -4.86
C SER A 1 4.53 -9.64 -5.36
N ALA A 2 4.50 -9.35 -6.66
CA ALA A 2 5.35 -8.35 -7.29
C ALA A 2 5.26 -6.98 -6.60
N ILE A 3 4.04 -6.54 -6.23
CA ILE A 3 3.81 -5.30 -5.46
C ILE A 3 4.57 -5.32 -4.12
N ARG A 4 4.56 -6.44 -3.39
CA ARG A 4 5.24 -6.55 -2.08
C ARG A 4 6.75 -6.43 -2.22
N GLU A 5 7.33 -7.05 -3.25
CA GLU A 5 8.77 -6.95 -3.53
C GLU A 5 9.14 -5.54 -3.96
N LYS A 6 8.36 -4.92 -4.83
CA LYS A 6 8.56 -3.52 -5.25
C LYS A 6 8.54 -2.57 -4.06
N LEU A 7 7.52 -2.66 -3.20
CA LEU A 7 7.40 -1.89 -1.97
C LEU A 7 8.58 -2.12 -1.02
N HIS A 8 9.04 -3.37 -0.90
CA HIS A 8 10.19 -3.68 -0.09
C HIS A 8 11.47 -3.05 -0.64
N ASN A 9 11.69 -3.10 -1.95
CA ASN A 9 12.85 -2.53 -2.61
C ASN A 9 12.85 -0.99 -2.54
N CYS A 10 11.69 -0.35 -2.63
CA CYS A 10 11.56 1.11 -2.56
C CYS A 10 11.65 1.66 -1.13
N PHE A 11 11.03 0.98 -0.15
CA PHE A 11 10.86 1.52 1.20
C PHE A 11 11.64 0.77 2.29
N GLY A 12 12.27 -0.37 1.97
CA GLY A 12 12.93 -1.24 2.96
C GLY A 12 11.97 -1.85 3.98
N LYS A 13 10.65 -1.78 3.76
CA LYS A 13 9.61 -2.27 4.67
C LYS A 13 8.75 -3.33 4.00
N ARG A 14 8.41 -4.38 4.74
CA ARG A 14 7.51 -5.43 4.25
C ARG A 14 6.07 -4.98 4.43
N ALA A 15 5.37 -4.71 3.32
CA ALA A 15 3.95 -4.36 3.36
C ALA A 15 3.10 -5.51 3.91
N CYS A 16 2.13 -5.20 4.78
CA CYS A 16 1.14 -6.14 5.30
C CYS A 16 0.03 -6.42 4.26
N LEU A 17 -0.85 -7.38 4.53
CA LEU A 17 -1.92 -7.73 3.58
C LEU A 17 -2.84 -6.54 3.27
N TRP A 18 -3.20 -5.76 4.28
CA TRP A 18 -4.06 -4.58 4.09
C TRP A 18 -3.42 -3.53 3.17
N GLN A 19 -2.14 -3.21 3.37
CA GLN A 19 -1.39 -2.28 2.51
C GLN A 19 -1.31 -2.76 1.07
N LEU A 20 -1.17 -4.08 0.85
CA LEU A 20 -1.15 -4.64 -0.50
C LEU A 20 -2.50 -4.56 -1.21
N LYS A 21 -3.62 -4.69 -0.47
CA LYS A 21 -4.95 -4.49 -1.06
C LYS A 21 -5.18 -3.04 -1.47
N VAL A 22 -4.72 -2.10 -0.65
CA VAL A 22 -4.76 -0.67 -0.97
C VAL A 22 -3.91 -0.38 -2.20
N ALA A 23 -2.69 -0.91 -2.27
CA ALA A 23 -1.81 -0.80 -3.41
C ALA A 23 -2.43 -1.32 -4.71
N ASP A 24 -3.04 -2.50 -4.63
CA ASP A 24 -3.69 -3.15 -5.78
C ASP A 24 -4.89 -2.33 -6.27
N ALA A 25 -5.74 -1.85 -5.35
CA ALA A 25 -6.84 -0.95 -5.69
C ALA A 25 -6.34 0.36 -6.32
N PHE A 26 -5.24 0.93 -5.82
CA PHE A 26 -4.64 2.13 -6.42
C PHE A 26 -4.18 1.88 -7.86
N LEU A 27 -3.57 0.72 -8.13
CA LEU A 27 -3.08 0.37 -9.47
C LEU A 27 -4.21 0.07 -10.45
N GLN A 28 -5.35 -0.42 -9.97
CA GLN A 28 -6.55 -0.63 -10.80
C GLN A 28 -7.17 0.71 -11.24
N ASN A 29 -7.04 1.77 -10.43
CA ASN A 29 -7.43 3.15 -10.74
C ASN A 29 -8.88 3.28 -11.26
N ASP A 30 -9.77 2.46 -10.71
CA ASP A 30 -11.19 2.34 -11.11
C ASP A 30 -12.16 2.86 -10.04
N CYS A 31 -11.66 3.18 -8.85
CA CYS A 31 -12.45 3.64 -7.71
C CYS A 31 -11.70 4.60 -6.77
N ASP A 32 -12.46 5.40 -6.04
CA ASP A 32 -11.94 6.19 -4.93
C ASP A 32 -11.68 5.30 -3.70
N ILE A 33 -10.54 5.50 -3.04
CA ILE A 33 -10.09 4.65 -1.93
C ILE A 33 -10.13 5.41 -0.60
N ILE A 34 -10.88 4.90 0.38
CA ILE A 34 -10.89 5.40 1.76
C ILE A 34 -10.13 4.42 2.67
N CYS A 35 -9.00 4.87 3.22
CA CYS A 35 -8.18 4.08 4.14
C CYS A 35 -8.46 4.44 5.61
N ILE A 36 -9.14 3.55 6.36
CA ILE A 36 -9.42 3.73 7.78
C ILE A 36 -8.46 2.89 8.62
N ALA A 37 -7.54 3.54 9.34
CA ALA A 37 -6.67 2.90 10.33
C ALA A 37 -6.16 3.92 11.35
N GLY A 38 -5.71 3.46 12.52
CA GLY A 38 -5.09 4.30 13.55
C GLY A 38 -3.76 4.92 13.11
N THR A 39 -3.31 5.97 13.81
CA THR A 39 -1.97 6.55 13.60
C THR A 39 -0.89 5.52 13.91
N GLY A 40 0.22 5.54 13.17
CA GLY A 40 1.30 4.55 13.30
C GLY A 40 1.01 3.18 12.66
N MET A 41 -0.23 2.89 12.25
CA MET A 41 -0.59 1.59 11.65
C MET A 41 -0.16 1.43 10.18
N GLY A 42 0.71 2.30 9.67
CA GLY A 42 1.30 2.14 8.34
C GLY A 42 0.46 2.65 7.17
N LYS A 43 -0.48 3.59 7.39
CA LYS A 43 -1.20 4.27 6.30
C LYS A 43 -0.27 5.00 5.32
N THR A 44 0.82 5.57 5.81
CA THR A 44 1.82 6.27 4.99
C THR A 44 2.40 5.37 3.90
N LEU A 45 2.82 4.15 4.26
CA LEU A 45 3.34 3.19 3.28
C LEU A 45 2.26 2.77 2.27
N ALA A 46 0.98 2.69 2.69
CA ALA A 46 -0.12 2.38 1.78
C ALA A 46 -0.38 3.53 0.79
N PHE A 47 -0.38 4.77 1.26
CA PHE A 47 -0.59 5.98 0.45
C PHE A 47 0.52 6.16 -0.60
N TRP A 48 1.77 5.91 -0.22
CA TRP A 48 2.90 5.94 -1.14
C TRP A 48 3.07 4.65 -1.94
N SER A 49 2.12 3.72 -1.90
CA SER A 49 2.27 2.46 -2.63
C SER A 49 2.18 2.53 -4.16
N PRO A 50 1.39 3.43 -4.79
CA PRO A 50 1.35 3.56 -6.24
C PRO A 50 2.56 4.34 -6.80
N LEU A 51 3.77 4.03 -6.32
CA LEU A 51 5.02 4.50 -6.93
C LEU A 51 5.17 3.98 -8.36
#